data_AF-A0A0A1TCJ6-F1
#
_entry.id   AF-A0A0A1TCJ6-F1
#
_cell.length_a   1.000
_cell.length_b   1.000
_cell.length_c   1.000
_cell.angle_alpha   90.00
_cell.angle_beta   90.00
_cell.angle_gamma   90.00
#
_symmetry.space_group_name_H-M   'P 1'
#
loop_
_entity.id
_entity.type
_entity.pdbx_description
1 polymer ?
#
loop_
_entity_poly.entity_id
_entity_poly.type
_entity_poly.pdbx_seq_one_letter_code
_entity_poly.pdbx_strand_id
1 'polypeptide(L)'
;MRISLSAALLGVAAALPGRSASGPPPGSHNAPAGLPFPDIAAVKAVPQDSFPSYTTGGLKRISANQTSETLHKRWECSRQATLTWGDHDDGGHGVAITNDGNDWRGFYIYHNSCDSVPWKYIWIEKGKTQWVSFPAGFEGRIQRGVDSFMLNGNPQPLGTWLELSWDADGTGWVDVSLIRGCDGGALVWDPSDGNKWKGFTQWILDGAPNGAYDMKNDGQWVIKATEGAGAVVNTVPRDWVMQKVGAEYVYVDDDHAKPVISTRAGRWATYWPEGRA
;
A
#
# COMPACT_ATOMS: atom_id res chain seq x y z
N MET A 1 -56.30 9.66 22.54
CA MET A 1 -55.52 10.54 21.64
C MET A 1 -54.05 10.35 22.00
N ARG A 2 -53.29 9.66 21.14
CA ARG A 2 -51.87 9.32 21.34
C ARG A 2 -51.00 10.47 20.84
N ILE A 3 -49.99 10.87 21.61
CA ILE A 3 -48.79 11.49 21.04
C ILE A 3 -47.58 10.90 21.78
N SER A 4 -46.92 9.96 21.12
CA SER A 4 -45.56 9.53 21.47
C SER A 4 -44.59 10.59 20.96
N LEU A 5 -43.72 11.09 21.84
CA LEU A 5 -42.52 11.83 21.43
C LEU A 5 -41.35 10.85 21.38
N SER A 6 -41.02 10.40 20.17
CA SER A 6 -39.75 9.73 19.89
C SER A 6 -38.70 10.80 19.64
N ALA A 7 -37.75 10.97 20.57
CA ALA A 7 -36.56 11.77 20.36
C ALA A 7 -35.56 10.95 19.52
N ALA A 8 -35.41 11.30 18.25
CA ALA A 8 -34.33 10.79 17.41
C ALA A 8 -33.03 11.52 17.79
N LEU A 9 -32.08 10.83 18.42
CA LEU A 9 -30.70 11.30 18.50
C LEU A 9 -30.08 11.18 17.09
N LEU A 10 -29.96 12.31 16.41
CA LEU A 10 -29.07 12.48 15.27
C LEU A 10 -27.63 12.48 15.78
N GLY A 11 -26.97 11.32 15.71
CA GLY A 11 -25.52 11.22 15.88
C GLY A 11 -24.83 11.84 14.67
N VAL A 12 -24.45 13.11 14.78
CA VAL A 12 -23.56 13.76 13.81
C VAL A 12 -22.15 13.26 14.09
N ALA A 13 -21.69 12.27 13.33
CA ALA A 13 -20.28 11.93 13.25
C ALA A 13 -19.59 13.10 12.52
N ALA A 14 -19.16 14.10 13.28
CA ALA A 14 -18.27 15.13 12.78
C ALA A 14 -16.90 14.47 12.56
N ALA A 15 -16.62 14.04 11.33
CA ALA A 15 -15.27 13.75 10.90
C ALA A 15 -14.48 15.06 10.95
N LEU A 16 -13.67 15.23 11.99
CA LEU A 16 -12.66 16.27 12.02
C LEU A 16 -11.64 15.94 10.93
N PRO A 17 -11.32 16.88 10.01
CA PRO A 17 -10.16 16.70 9.15
C PRO A 17 -8.93 16.76 10.04
N GLY A 18 -8.29 15.61 10.25
CA GLY A 18 -6.92 15.56 10.73
C GLY A 18 -6.09 16.42 9.79
N ARG A 19 -5.52 17.50 10.31
CA ARG A 19 -4.65 18.39 9.55
C ARG A 19 -3.46 17.57 9.06
N SER A 20 -3.46 17.18 7.78
CA SER A 20 -2.23 17.01 7.03
C SER A 20 -1.39 18.27 7.26
N ALA A 21 -0.08 18.11 7.45
CA ALA A 21 0.82 19.25 7.47
C ALA A 21 0.66 19.98 6.12
N SER A 22 -0.11 21.07 6.11
CA SER A 22 -0.43 21.81 4.89
C SER A 22 0.82 22.57 4.45
N GLY A 23 1.56 21.99 3.53
CA GLY A 23 2.76 22.60 2.96
C GLY A 23 3.82 21.56 2.55
N PRO A 24 4.73 21.94 1.65
CA PRO A 24 5.79 21.05 1.22
C PRO A 24 6.70 20.67 2.39
N PRO A 25 7.09 19.40 2.52
CA PRO A 25 7.98 18.95 3.57
C PRO A 25 9.37 19.63 3.46
N PRO A 26 10.07 19.85 4.60
CA PRO A 26 11.40 20.44 4.58
C PRO A 26 12.35 19.69 3.64
N GLY A 27 13.03 20.42 2.75
CA GLY A 27 13.96 19.83 1.78
C GLY A 27 13.34 19.48 0.42
N SER A 28 12.04 19.72 0.21
CA SER A 28 11.32 19.45 -1.04
C SER A 28 11.91 20.10 -2.30
N HIS A 29 12.64 21.20 -2.15
CA HIS A 29 13.38 21.85 -3.23
C HIS A 29 14.51 20.98 -3.83
N ASN A 30 14.89 19.89 -3.15
CA ASN A 30 15.86 18.92 -3.63
C ASN A 30 15.23 17.81 -4.50
N ALA A 31 13.90 17.81 -4.68
CA ALA A 31 13.26 16.84 -5.55
C ALA A 31 13.66 17.06 -7.01
N PRO A 32 14.11 15.99 -7.71
CA PRO A 32 14.39 16.07 -9.13
C PRO A 32 13.10 16.28 -9.92
N ALA A 33 13.24 16.62 -11.20
CA ALA A 33 12.11 16.66 -12.12
C ALA A 33 11.38 15.30 -12.10
N GLY A 34 10.06 15.35 -11.91
CA GLY A 34 9.24 14.14 -11.86
C GLY A 34 9.17 13.43 -13.20
N LEU A 35 8.94 12.12 -13.15
CA LEU A 35 8.61 11.30 -14.32
C LEU A 35 7.23 11.68 -14.89
N PRO A 36 6.94 11.34 -16.15
CA PRO A 36 5.62 11.55 -16.74
C PRO A 36 4.51 10.91 -15.91
N PHE A 37 3.41 11.64 -15.77
CA PHE A 37 2.22 11.11 -15.11
C PHE A 37 1.61 9.97 -15.96
N PRO A 38 1.26 8.83 -15.37
CA PRO A 38 0.78 7.66 -16.11
C PRO A 38 -0.66 7.81 -16.61
N ASP A 39 -0.98 7.20 -17.76
CA ASP A 39 -2.36 7.02 -18.22
C ASP A 39 -3.01 5.82 -17.52
N ILE A 40 -3.67 6.09 -16.39
CA ILE A 40 -4.32 5.06 -15.58
C ILE A 40 -5.49 4.39 -16.28
N ALA A 41 -6.19 5.10 -17.17
CA ALA A 41 -7.28 4.52 -17.94
C ALA A 41 -6.73 3.45 -18.91
N ALA A 42 -5.61 3.75 -19.59
CA ALA A 42 -4.94 2.79 -20.46
C ALA A 42 -4.39 1.57 -19.70
N VAL A 43 -3.79 1.78 -18.52
CA VAL A 43 -3.32 0.66 -17.68
C VAL A 43 -4.49 -0.24 -17.30
N LYS A 44 -5.59 0.31 -16.78
CA LYS A 44 -6.76 -0.47 -16.35
C LYS A 44 -7.58 -1.06 -17.49
N ALA A 45 -7.34 -0.63 -18.74
CA ALA A 45 -7.97 -1.22 -19.92
C ALA A 45 -7.37 -2.58 -20.29
N VAL A 46 -6.18 -2.93 -19.77
CA VAL A 46 -5.58 -4.25 -19.98
C VAL A 46 -6.42 -5.31 -19.24
N PRO A 47 -6.98 -6.32 -19.94
CA PRO A 47 -7.81 -7.34 -19.32
C PRO A 47 -7.04 -8.19 -18.31
N GLN A 48 -7.63 -8.47 -17.15
CA GLN A 48 -6.98 -9.25 -16.08
C GLN A 48 -6.70 -10.71 -16.45
N ASP A 49 -7.44 -11.27 -17.40
CA ASP A 49 -7.28 -12.62 -17.92
C ASP A 49 -6.21 -12.73 -19.02
N SER A 50 -5.63 -11.59 -19.44
CA SER A 50 -4.56 -11.55 -20.46
C SER A 50 -3.17 -11.88 -19.91
N PHE A 51 -3.01 -11.97 -18.59
CA PHE A 51 -1.73 -12.29 -17.94
C PHE A 51 -1.95 -13.18 -16.71
N PRO A 52 -0.95 -14.01 -16.33
CA PRO A 52 -1.07 -14.87 -15.17
C PRO A 52 -1.11 -14.07 -13.87
N SER A 53 -1.93 -14.55 -12.93
CA SER A 53 -1.80 -14.22 -11.51
C SER A 53 -1.10 -15.37 -10.81
N TYR A 54 0.06 -15.11 -10.23
CA TYR A 54 0.91 -16.16 -9.69
C TYR A 54 0.51 -16.56 -8.28
N THR A 55 0.45 -17.87 -8.05
CA THR A 55 0.15 -18.46 -6.74
C THR A 55 1.40 -18.75 -5.90
N THR A 56 2.57 -18.64 -6.53
CA THR A 56 3.91 -18.82 -5.98
C THR A 56 4.83 -17.74 -6.55
N GLY A 57 5.74 -17.22 -5.72
CA GLY A 57 6.44 -15.96 -5.99
C GLY A 57 5.85 -14.81 -5.17
N GLY A 58 6.48 -13.65 -5.18
CA GLY A 58 6.08 -12.54 -4.29
C GLY A 58 6.77 -12.57 -2.93
N LEU A 59 6.37 -11.62 -2.08
CA LEU A 59 6.90 -11.49 -0.74
C LEU A 59 6.60 -12.78 0.05
N LYS A 60 7.64 -13.49 0.52
CA LYS A 60 7.42 -14.63 1.40
C LYS A 60 6.90 -14.14 2.75
N ARG A 61 5.60 -14.36 2.97
CA ARG A 61 4.93 -14.06 4.23
C ARG A 61 5.25 -15.17 5.23
N ILE A 62 5.65 -14.78 6.43
CA ILE A 62 5.62 -15.69 7.58
C ILE A 62 4.14 -15.81 7.93
N SER A 63 3.53 -16.99 7.75
CA SER A 63 2.18 -17.19 8.28
C SER A 63 2.24 -16.97 9.79
N ALA A 64 1.18 -16.46 10.40
CA ALA A 64 1.20 -16.17 11.84
C ALA A 64 1.43 -17.42 12.74
N ASN A 65 1.46 -18.62 12.14
CA ASN A 65 1.79 -19.90 12.78
C ASN A 65 3.22 -20.40 12.52
N GLN A 66 4.03 -19.72 11.71
CA GLN A 66 5.42 -20.10 11.47
C GLN A 66 6.37 -19.27 12.34
N THR A 67 7.19 -19.95 13.14
CA THR A 67 8.33 -19.34 13.80
C THR A 67 9.43 -19.07 12.78
N SER A 68 10.16 -17.98 12.99
CA SER A 68 11.22 -17.36 12.17
C SER A 68 12.34 -18.26 11.61
N GLU A 69 12.33 -19.58 11.81
CA GLU A 69 13.49 -20.46 11.57
C GLU A 69 13.66 -20.93 10.12
N THR A 70 12.62 -20.88 9.28
CA THR A 70 12.67 -21.43 7.90
C THR A 70 12.92 -20.39 6.81
N LEU A 71 12.82 -19.09 7.12
CA LEU A 71 13.24 -18.02 6.22
C LEU A 71 14.59 -17.49 6.68
N HIS A 72 15.64 -17.71 5.88
CA HIS A 72 16.91 -17.01 6.09
C HIS A 72 16.60 -15.52 6.19
N LYS A 73 16.84 -14.91 7.36
CA LYS A 73 16.75 -13.47 7.57
C LYS A 73 17.73 -12.81 6.58
N ARG A 74 17.22 -12.34 5.44
CA ARG A 74 18.06 -11.76 4.38
C ARG A 74 18.53 -10.35 4.71
N TRP A 75 17.91 -9.70 5.69
CA TRP A 75 18.13 -8.28 6.01
C TRP A 75 18.19 -8.05 7.51
N GLU A 76 19.07 -7.16 7.94
CA GLU A 76 18.97 -6.54 9.26
C GLU A 76 17.90 -5.45 9.22
N CYS A 77 17.02 -5.41 10.23
CA CYS A 77 16.03 -4.34 10.33
C CYS A 77 16.74 -3.00 10.49
N SER A 78 16.29 -2.02 9.71
CA SER A 78 16.82 -0.67 9.70
C SER A 78 16.72 -0.06 11.09
N ARG A 79 17.76 0.64 11.52
CA ARG A 79 17.75 1.42 12.77
C ARG A 79 17.39 2.89 12.54
N GLN A 80 17.47 3.33 11.29
CA GLN A 80 17.12 4.67 10.83
C GLN A 80 16.60 4.58 9.40
N ALA A 81 15.67 5.48 9.06
CA ALA A 81 15.14 5.60 7.72
C ALA A 81 16.00 6.55 6.87
N THR A 82 16.18 6.21 5.60
CA THR A 82 16.87 7.07 4.63
C THR A 82 15.85 7.86 3.82
N LEU A 83 15.88 9.19 3.91
CA LEU A 83 15.09 10.04 3.02
C LEU A 83 15.71 10.05 1.62
N THR A 84 14.88 9.90 0.59
CA THR A 84 15.19 10.31 -0.79
C THR A 84 14.12 11.26 -1.29
N TRP A 85 14.45 12.08 -2.27
CA TRP A 85 13.47 12.90 -3.00
C TRP A 85 13.13 12.35 -4.39
N GLY A 86 13.74 11.23 -4.76
CA GLY A 86 13.76 10.68 -6.10
C GLY A 86 15.18 10.26 -6.42
N ASP A 87 15.37 8.98 -6.68
CA ASP A 87 16.68 8.42 -7.03
C ASP A 87 16.93 8.61 -8.54
N HIS A 88 18.21 8.67 -8.92
CA HIS A 88 18.56 8.60 -10.34
C HIS A 88 18.25 7.20 -10.87
N ASP A 89 17.45 7.13 -11.93
CA ASP A 89 17.14 5.88 -12.63
C ASP A 89 18.31 5.47 -13.53
N ASP A 90 19.09 4.49 -13.08
CA ASP A 90 20.26 3.95 -13.77
C ASP A 90 19.95 2.71 -14.61
N GLY A 91 18.68 2.39 -14.81
CA GLY A 91 18.25 1.17 -15.50
C GLY A 91 18.05 -0.03 -14.56
N GLY A 92 18.42 0.07 -13.27
CA GLY A 92 18.30 -1.00 -12.29
C GLY A 92 16.88 -1.26 -11.77
N HIS A 93 16.81 -2.06 -10.71
CA HIS A 93 15.56 -2.37 -10.03
C HIS A 93 14.96 -1.13 -9.37
N GLY A 94 13.66 -0.94 -9.54
CA GLY A 94 12.99 0.14 -8.83
C GLY A 94 11.53 0.29 -9.12
N VAL A 95 10.97 1.33 -8.51
CA VAL A 95 9.55 1.64 -8.54
C VAL A 95 9.37 3.12 -8.87
N ALA A 96 8.60 3.40 -9.92
CA ALA A 96 8.04 4.73 -10.15
C ALA A 96 6.79 4.89 -9.27
N ILE A 97 6.80 5.85 -8.36
CA ILE A 97 5.71 6.09 -7.41
C ILE A 97 4.98 7.37 -7.81
N THR A 98 3.70 7.24 -8.19
CA THR A 98 2.83 8.37 -8.55
C THR A 98 1.90 8.70 -7.39
N ASN A 99 1.97 9.94 -6.89
CA ASN A 99 1.01 10.46 -5.92
C ASN A 99 -0.10 11.22 -6.66
N ASP A 100 -1.32 10.68 -6.66
CA ASP A 100 -2.52 11.37 -7.14
C ASP A 100 -3.48 11.74 -6.00
N GLY A 101 -2.93 11.85 -4.79
CA GLY A 101 -3.63 12.47 -3.68
C GLY A 101 -3.81 13.98 -3.87
N ASN A 102 -4.40 14.62 -2.87
CA ASN A 102 -4.72 16.04 -2.88
C ASN A 102 -3.60 16.93 -2.32
N ASP A 103 -2.55 16.33 -1.76
CA ASP A 103 -1.42 17.03 -1.15
C ASP A 103 -0.13 16.19 -1.27
N TRP A 104 0.97 16.69 -0.73
CA TRP A 104 2.19 15.92 -0.48
C TRP A 104 1.89 14.67 0.34
N ARG A 105 2.51 13.56 -0.05
CA ARG A 105 2.39 12.29 0.68
C ARG A 105 3.73 11.60 0.84
N GLY A 106 3.98 11.07 2.04
CA GLY A 106 5.12 10.21 2.33
C GLY A 106 4.82 8.76 1.93
N PHE A 107 5.80 8.09 1.34
CA PHE A 107 5.78 6.66 1.02
C PHE A 107 6.96 6.00 1.70
N TYR A 108 6.68 5.07 2.61
CA TYR A 108 7.64 4.48 3.53
C TYR A 108 7.86 3.02 3.14
N ILE A 109 9.13 2.68 2.95
CA ILE A 109 9.57 1.41 2.39
C ILE A 109 10.23 0.61 3.51
N TYR A 110 9.64 -0.54 3.83
CA TYR A 110 10.09 -1.42 4.91
C TYR A 110 10.67 -2.70 4.32
N HIS A 111 11.74 -3.21 4.94
CA HIS A 111 12.15 -4.59 4.71
C HIS A 111 11.10 -5.55 5.27
N ASN A 112 10.99 -6.73 4.67
CA ASN A 112 10.07 -7.75 5.14
C ASN A 112 10.31 -8.06 6.63
N SER A 113 9.24 -8.09 7.41
CA SER A 113 9.27 -8.33 8.86
C SER A 113 10.01 -7.27 9.70
N CYS A 114 10.25 -6.08 9.14
CA CYS A 114 10.95 -4.97 9.80
C CYS A 114 10.09 -3.69 9.76
N ASP A 115 8.89 -3.76 10.34
CA ASP A 115 7.83 -2.77 10.12
C ASP A 115 7.90 -1.56 11.08
N SER A 116 8.84 -1.56 12.02
CA SER A 116 9.00 -0.48 13.01
C SER A 116 9.71 0.76 12.48
N VAL A 117 10.68 0.56 11.58
CA VAL A 117 11.54 1.63 11.05
C VAL A 117 11.70 1.40 9.55
N PRO A 118 11.28 2.35 8.69
CA PRO A 118 11.49 2.23 7.26
C PRO A 118 12.97 2.11 6.93
N TRP A 119 13.30 1.37 5.88
CA TRP A 119 14.62 1.40 5.26
C TRP A 119 14.84 2.71 4.51
N LYS A 120 13.87 3.09 3.68
CA LYS A 120 13.88 4.28 2.85
C LYS A 120 12.48 4.90 2.85
N TYR A 121 12.39 6.21 2.66
CA TYR A 121 11.11 6.86 2.43
C TYR A 121 11.27 8.05 1.49
N ILE A 122 10.17 8.44 0.87
CA ILE A 122 10.11 9.53 -0.11
C ILE A 122 8.84 10.35 0.11
N TRP A 123 8.95 11.66 -0.02
CA TRP A 123 7.81 12.56 -0.09
C TRP A 123 7.58 13.00 -1.54
N ILE A 124 6.35 12.86 -2.03
CA ILE A 124 5.99 13.17 -3.41
C ILE A 124 4.84 14.16 -3.41
N GLU A 125 4.99 15.26 -4.14
CA GLU A 125 3.92 16.24 -4.36
C GLU A 125 2.74 15.63 -5.11
N LYS A 126 1.53 16.16 -4.89
CA LYS A 126 0.37 15.86 -5.72
C LYS A 126 0.70 15.95 -7.22
N GLY A 127 0.25 14.96 -7.99
CA GLY A 127 0.36 14.95 -9.44
C GLY A 127 1.78 14.68 -9.92
N LYS A 128 2.70 14.27 -9.05
CA LYS A 128 4.08 13.94 -9.41
C LYS A 128 4.34 12.44 -9.31
N THR A 129 5.30 12.01 -10.13
CA THR A 129 5.85 10.67 -10.13
C THR A 129 7.34 10.75 -9.85
N GLN A 130 7.86 9.96 -8.92
CA GLN A 130 9.29 9.89 -8.62
C GLN A 130 9.80 8.45 -8.65
N TRP A 131 11.06 8.28 -9.01
CA TRP A 131 11.72 6.98 -9.04
C TRP A 131 12.36 6.66 -7.69
N VAL A 132 12.28 5.40 -7.26
CA VAL A 132 13.05 4.89 -6.12
C VAL A 132 13.77 3.62 -6.53
N SER A 133 15.08 3.59 -6.34
CA SER A 133 15.94 2.45 -6.65
C SER A 133 16.02 1.50 -5.46
N PHE A 134 16.04 0.20 -5.77
CA PHE A 134 16.07 -0.89 -4.80
C PHE A 134 17.31 -1.77 -4.99
N PRO A 135 17.90 -2.30 -3.91
CA PRO A 135 19.01 -3.23 -4.03
C PRO A 135 18.54 -4.58 -4.60
N ALA A 136 19.47 -5.32 -5.21
CA ALA A 136 19.21 -6.69 -5.61
C ALA A 136 18.76 -7.55 -4.42
N GLY A 137 17.84 -8.49 -4.66
CA GLY A 137 17.32 -9.39 -3.65
C GLY A 137 16.32 -8.78 -2.66
N PHE A 138 16.04 -7.46 -2.75
CA PHE A 138 15.18 -6.75 -1.79
C PHE A 138 13.84 -7.47 -1.62
N GLU A 139 13.37 -7.55 -0.37
CA GLU A 139 12.04 -8.04 -0.03
C GLU A 139 11.42 -7.09 0.98
N GLY A 140 10.24 -6.59 0.69
CA GLY A 140 9.63 -5.61 1.53
C GLY A 140 8.32 -5.07 1.00
N ARG A 141 7.97 -3.88 1.46
CA ARG A 141 6.69 -3.28 1.16
C ARG A 141 6.65 -1.77 1.37
N ILE A 142 5.73 -1.14 0.66
CA ILE A 142 5.53 0.31 0.63
C ILE A 142 4.15 0.64 1.18
N GLN A 143 4.09 1.65 2.05
CA GLN A 143 2.84 2.18 2.58
C GLN A 143 2.88 3.71 2.57
N ARG A 144 1.74 4.35 2.31
CA ARG A 144 1.59 5.80 2.45
C ARG A 144 1.50 6.21 3.93
N GLY A 145 1.88 7.44 4.26
CA GLY A 145 1.77 7.95 5.63
C GLY A 145 2.26 9.37 5.79
N VAL A 146 2.54 9.75 7.04
CA VAL A 146 3.24 10.99 7.41
C VAL A 146 4.28 10.74 8.50
N ASP A 147 5.29 11.60 8.57
CA ASP A 147 6.51 11.36 9.36
C ASP A 147 6.24 11.17 10.85
N SER A 148 5.28 11.91 11.42
CA SER A 148 4.94 11.85 12.84
C SER A 148 4.49 10.46 13.31
N PHE A 149 4.00 9.62 12.42
CA PHE A 149 3.56 8.26 12.72
C PHE A 149 4.51 7.22 12.15
N MET A 150 5.00 7.42 10.92
CA MET A 150 5.79 6.40 10.22
C MET A 150 7.26 6.38 10.65
N LEU A 151 7.76 7.45 11.29
CA LEU A 151 9.14 7.55 11.78
C LEU A 151 9.25 7.47 13.32
N ASN A 152 8.19 7.09 14.02
CA ASN A 152 8.17 7.06 15.49
C ASN A 152 8.77 5.78 16.11
N GLY A 153 9.27 4.85 15.29
CA GLY A 153 9.87 3.59 15.72
C GLY A 153 8.87 2.48 16.09
N ASN A 154 7.57 2.72 15.94
CA ASN A 154 6.52 1.73 16.19
C ASN A 154 5.88 1.25 14.88
N PRO A 155 5.55 -0.05 14.77
CA PRO A 155 4.84 -0.56 13.60
C PRO A 155 3.52 0.17 13.33
N GLN A 156 3.27 0.49 12.06
CA GLN A 156 2.01 1.11 11.58
C GLN A 156 1.26 0.15 10.63
N PRO A 157 0.80 -1.03 11.11
CA PRO A 157 0.28 -2.10 10.25
C PRO A 157 -0.95 -1.69 9.44
N LEU A 158 -1.76 -0.77 9.98
CA LEU A 158 -3.07 -0.44 9.45
C LEU A 158 -3.00 0.50 8.24
N GLY A 159 -3.08 -0.08 7.04
CA GLY A 159 -3.10 0.66 5.77
C GLY A 159 -3.00 -0.25 4.56
N THR A 160 -3.03 0.33 3.36
CA THR A 160 -2.84 -0.41 2.10
C THR A 160 -1.36 -0.65 1.84
N TRP A 161 -0.95 -1.90 1.60
CA TRP A 161 0.45 -2.26 1.38
C TRP A 161 0.68 -2.65 -0.08
N LEU A 162 1.73 -2.09 -0.68
CA LEU A 162 2.32 -2.67 -1.88
C LEU A 162 3.43 -3.61 -1.44
N GLU A 163 3.30 -4.91 -1.70
CA GLU A 163 4.32 -5.89 -1.35
C GLU A 163 5.15 -6.24 -2.56
N LEU A 164 6.48 -6.22 -2.42
CA LEU A 164 7.38 -6.47 -3.53
C LEU A 164 8.64 -7.22 -3.11
N SER A 165 9.17 -7.98 -4.05
CA SER A 165 10.45 -8.67 -3.89
C SER A 165 11.17 -8.79 -5.23
N TRP A 166 12.49 -8.93 -5.18
CA TRP A 166 13.30 -9.39 -6.29
C TRP A 166 14.01 -10.67 -5.88
N ASP A 167 13.89 -11.72 -6.68
CA ASP A 167 14.63 -12.95 -6.44
C ASP A 167 16.08 -12.88 -6.96
N ALA A 168 16.83 -13.95 -6.74
CA ALA A 168 18.25 -14.04 -7.11
C ALA A 168 18.46 -13.96 -8.64
N ASP A 169 17.45 -14.33 -9.43
CA ASP A 169 17.49 -14.28 -10.89
C ASP A 169 17.07 -12.90 -11.43
N GLY A 170 16.78 -11.95 -10.53
CA GLY A 170 16.36 -10.59 -10.86
C GLY A 170 14.86 -10.47 -11.20
N THR A 171 14.08 -11.53 -11.07
CA THR A 171 12.63 -11.44 -11.30
C THR A 171 12.01 -10.67 -10.15
N GLY A 172 11.41 -9.53 -10.49
CA GLY A 172 10.57 -8.77 -9.60
C GLY A 172 9.21 -9.44 -9.43
N TRP A 173 8.66 -9.39 -8.24
CA TRP A 173 7.32 -9.85 -7.91
C TRP A 173 6.61 -8.77 -7.12
N VAL A 174 5.33 -8.53 -7.40
CA VAL A 174 4.57 -7.48 -6.72
C VAL A 174 3.09 -7.82 -6.58
N ASP A 175 2.49 -7.34 -5.51
CA ASP A 175 1.05 -7.36 -5.27
C ASP A 175 0.62 -6.16 -4.41
N VAL A 176 -0.70 -5.93 -4.37
CA VAL A 176 -1.33 -4.99 -3.44
C VAL A 176 -2.07 -5.81 -2.40
N SER A 177 -1.78 -5.57 -1.13
CA SER A 177 -2.31 -6.32 0.00
C SER A 177 -3.11 -5.43 0.94
N LEU A 178 -4.32 -5.90 1.25
CA LEU A 178 -5.26 -5.31 2.20
C LEU A 178 -5.41 -6.15 3.48
N ILE A 179 -4.60 -7.21 3.62
CA ILE A 179 -4.57 -8.11 4.78
C ILE A 179 -4.46 -7.33 6.08
N ARG A 180 -3.62 -6.30 6.09
CA ARG A 180 -3.32 -5.49 7.27
C ARG A 180 -4.17 -4.22 7.37
N GLY A 181 -5.12 -4.02 6.46
CA GLY A 181 -6.03 -2.89 6.43
C GLY A 181 -6.10 -2.25 5.05
N CYS A 182 -6.93 -1.22 4.91
CA CYS A 182 -6.98 -0.43 3.69
C CYS A 182 -7.20 1.04 4.04
N ASP A 183 -6.22 1.86 3.68
CA ASP A 183 -6.25 3.31 3.86
C ASP A 183 -6.41 4.09 2.54
N GLY A 184 -6.66 3.39 1.44
CA GLY A 184 -6.93 3.97 0.13
C GLY A 184 -6.53 3.05 -1.01
N GLY A 185 -6.85 3.43 -2.24
CA GLY A 185 -6.48 2.67 -3.44
C GLY A 185 -4.97 2.66 -3.69
N ALA A 186 -4.44 1.56 -4.17
CA ALA A 186 -3.10 1.47 -4.73
C ALA A 186 -3.18 0.62 -5.99
N LEU A 187 -2.49 1.04 -7.04
CA LEU A 187 -2.38 0.34 -8.31
C LEU A 187 -0.90 0.10 -8.61
N VAL A 188 -0.56 -1.07 -9.12
CA VAL A 188 0.78 -1.41 -9.60
C VAL A 188 0.70 -2.09 -10.95
N TRP A 189 1.67 -1.81 -11.82
CA TRP A 189 1.79 -2.46 -13.11
C TRP A 189 3.24 -2.61 -13.56
N ASP A 190 3.44 -3.53 -14.50
CA ASP A 190 4.70 -3.68 -15.23
C ASP A 190 4.70 -2.80 -16.49
N PRO A 191 5.44 -1.68 -16.51
CA PRO A 191 5.50 -0.81 -17.69
C PRO A 191 6.27 -1.42 -18.86
N SER A 192 7.03 -2.50 -18.63
CA SER A 192 7.86 -3.16 -19.64
C SER A 192 7.16 -4.31 -20.37
N ASP A 193 6.04 -4.79 -19.83
CA ASP A 193 5.32 -5.97 -20.32
C ASP A 193 3.82 -5.71 -20.38
N GLY A 194 3.42 -4.86 -21.33
CA GLY A 194 2.02 -4.65 -21.68
C GLY A 194 1.13 -4.07 -20.58
N ASN A 195 1.71 -3.47 -19.53
CA ASN A 195 0.97 -2.90 -18.39
C ASN A 195 0.09 -3.91 -17.64
N LYS A 196 0.51 -5.18 -17.51
CA LYS A 196 -0.14 -6.12 -16.57
C LYS A 196 -0.19 -5.49 -15.18
N TRP A 197 -1.35 -5.54 -14.53
CA TRP A 197 -1.62 -4.71 -13.36
C TRP A 197 -2.45 -5.41 -12.29
N LYS A 198 -2.26 -4.95 -11.05
CA LYS A 198 -3.04 -5.34 -9.86
C LYS A 198 -3.32 -4.11 -8.99
N GLY A 199 -4.29 -4.23 -8.10
CA GLY A 199 -4.74 -3.14 -7.25
C GLY A 199 -6.06 -2.51 -7.68
N PHE A 200 -6.33 -1.30 -7.20
CA PHE A 200 -7.60 -0.61 -7.37
C PHE A 200 -7.45 0.90 -7.17
N THR A 201 -8.41 1.67 -7.68
CA THR A 201 -8.36 3.15 -7.63
C THR A 201 -9.60 3.79 -7.05
N GLN A 202 -10.69 3.02 -6.88
CA GLN A 202 -11.94 3.50 -6.32
C GLN A 202 -11.82 3.73 -4.81
N TRP A 203 -12.57 4.71 -4.31
CA TRP A 203 -12.69 4.97 -2.87
C TRP A 203 -13.60 3.93 -2.21
N ILE A 204 -13.08 3.24 -1.19
CA ILE A 204 -13.81 2.18 -0.46
C ILE A 204 -13.88 2.42 1.05
N LEU A 205 -13.41 3.58 1.52
CA LEU A 205 -13.27 3.85 2.96
C LEU A 205 -14.57 4.32 3.62
N ASP A 206 -15.65 4.49 2.86
CA ASP A 206 -16.94 4.96 3.35
C ASP A 206 -18.07 3.98 3.01
N GLY A 207 -19.06 3.91 3.90
CA GLY A 207 -20.25 3.07 3.73
C GLY A 207 -20.06 1.60 4.08
N ALA A 208 -18.94 1.21 4.68
CA ALA A 208 -18.71 -0.15 5.12
C ALA A 208 -19.60 -0.50 6.33
N PRO A 209 -19.96 -1.78 6.52
CA PRO A 209 -20.79 -2.20 7.65
C PRO A 209 -20.11 -1.99 9.01
N ASN A 210 -20.92 -1.96 10.07
CA ASN A 210 -20.38 -1.89 11.43
C ASN A 210 -19.43 -3.08 11.69
N GLY A 211 -18.26 -2.79 12.27
CA GLY A 211 -17.18 -3.77 12.45
C GLY A 211 -16.17 -3.87 11.29
N ALA A 212 -16.39 -3.17 10.17
CA ALA A 212 -15.41 -3.08 9.08
C ALA A 212 -14.30 -2.06 9.31
N TYR A 213 -14.43 -1.22 10.34
CA TYR A 213 -13.57 -0.07 10.58
C TYR A 213 -12.61 -0.27 11.74
N ASP A 214 -11.42 0.29 11.61
CA ASP A 214 -10.44 0.46 12.69
C ASP A 214 -9.76 1.82 12.56
N MET A 215 -9.16 2.31 13.64
CA MET A 215 -8.59 3.66 13.70
C MET A 215 -7.07 3.60 13.66
N LYS A 216 -6.46 4.36 12.74
CA LYS A 216 -5.02 4.58 12.69
C LYS A 216 -4.57 5.40 13.90
N ASN A 217 -3.28 5.36 14.20
CA ASN A 217 -2.69 6.12 15.30
C ASN A 217 -2.81 7.64 15.14
N ASP A 218 -3.06 8.10 13.91
CA ASP A 218 -3.35 9.50 13.57
C ASP A 218 -4.82 9.91 13.80
N GLY A 219 -5.67 8.98 14.26
CA GLY A 219 -7.09 9.19 14.51
C GLY A 219 -7.99 9.00 13.28
N GLN A 220 -7.43 8.65 12.11
CA GLN A 220 -8.22 8.41 10.91
C GLN A 220 -8.81 7.01 10.91
N TRP A 221 -10.11 6.92 10.69
CA TRP A 221 -10.81 5.64 10.49
C TRP A 221 -10.50 5.09 9.11
N VAL A 222 -10.14 3.82 9.03
CA VAL A 222 -9.85 3.12 7.78
C VAL A 222 -10.49 1.74 7.81
N ILE A 223 -10.43 1.01 6.70
CA ILE A 223 -10.92 -0.38 6.70
C ILE A 223 -9.94 -1.20 7.54
N LYS A 224 -10.51 -1.92 8.51
CA LYS A 224 -9.80 -2.81 9.41
C LYS A 224 -9.04 -3.89 8.64
N ALA A 225 -7.95 -4.37 9.21
CA ALA A 225 -7.25 -5.57 8.74
C ALA A 225 -8.24 -6.71 8.45
N THR A 226 -8.14 -7.30 7.27
CA THR A 226 -8.97 -8.44 6.85
C THR A 226 -8.47 -9.75 7.46
N GLU A 227 -7.24 -9.79 7.97
CA GLU A 227 -6.77 -10.84 8.87
C GLU A 227 -6.18 -10.26 10.17
N GLY A 228 -6.40 -10.97 11.28
CA GLY A 228 -5.83 -10.68 12.59
C GLY A 228 -4.63 -11.56 12.93
N ALA A 229 -4.23 -11.52 14.20
CA ALA A 229 -3.21 -12.42 14.74
C ALA A 229 -3.60 -13.89 14.49
N GLY A 230 -2.62 -14.72 14.12
CA GLY A 230 -2.87 -16.12 13.79
C GLY A 230 -3.48 -16.36 12.41
N ALA A 231 -3.49 -15.36 11.51
CA ALA A 231 -4.17 -15.41 10.21
C ALA A 231 -5.69 -15.64 10.35
N VAL A 232 -6.27 -15.17 11.46
CA VAL A 232 -7.71 -15.26 11.69
C VAL A 232 -8.42 -14.23 10.81
N VAL A 233 -9.24 -14.71 9.87
CA VAL A 233 -9.99 -13.87 8.95
C VAL A 233 -11.03 -13.02 9.69
N ASN A 234 -10.92 -11.69 9.56
CA ASN A 234 -11.94 -10.73 9.97
C ASN A 234 -12.97 -10.62 8.84
N THR A 235 -14.04 -11.43 8.91
CA THR A 235 -15.01 -11.58 7.81
C THR A 235 -15.67 -10.27 7.38
N VAL A 236 -16.01 -9.37 8.31
CA VAL A 236 -16.71 -8.11 7.99
C VAL A 236 -15.89 -7.18 7.07
N PRO A 237 -14.64 -6.78 7.40
CA PRO A 237 -13.82 -6.02 6.48
C PRO A 237 -13.42 -6.83 5.23
N ARG A 238 -13.20 -8.15 5.37
CA ARG A 238 -12.86 -9.04 4.25
C ARG A 238 -13.95 -9.05 3.18
N ASP A 239 -15.20 -9.28 3.58
CA ASP A 239 -16.36 -9.32 2.68
C ASP A 239 -16.57 -7.97 1.98
N TRP A 240 -16.39 -6.86 2.72
CA TRP A 240 -16.46 -5.52 2.15
C TRP A 240 -15.42 -5.30 1.05
N VAL A 241 -14.16 -5.65 1.31
CA VAL A 241 -13.08 -5.52 0.33
C VAL A 241 -13.34 -6.42 -0.88
N MET A 242 -13.75 -7.67 -0.69
CA MET A 242 -14.11 -8.56 -1.80
C MET A 242 -15.24 -8.00 -2.64
N GLN A 243 -16.26 -7.42 -2.03
CA GLN A 243 -17.39 -6.82 -2.75
C GLN A 243 -16.97 -5.57 -3.54
N LYS A 244 -16.11 -4.72 -2.96
CA LYS A 244 -15.76 -3.41 -3.54
C LYS A 244 -14.59 -3.44 -4.51
N VAL A 245 -13.70 -4.42 -4.35
CA VAL A 245 -12.47 -4.53 -5.13
C VAL A 245 -12.45 -5.84 -5.90
N GLY A 246 -12.56 -6.97 -5.20
CA GLY A 246 -12.40 -8.30 -5.79
C GLY A 246 -11.02 -8.90 -5.44
N ALA A 247 -11.01 -10.17 -5.07
CA ALA A 247 -9.79 -10.87 -4.64
C ALA A 247 -8.82 -11.13 -5.81
N GLU A 248 -9.31 -11.10 -7.04
CA GLU A 248 -8.50 -11.17 -8.25
C GLU A 248 -7.59 -9.96 -8.46
N TYR A 249 -7.83 -8.85 -7.76
CA TYR A 249 -7.04 -7.61 -7.89
C TYR A 249 -6.10 -7.35 -6.72
N VAL A 250 -6.42 -7.83 -5.51
CA VAL A 250 -5.69 -7.53 -4.26
C VAL A 250 -5.70 -8.73 -3.32
N TYR A 251 -4.65 -8.89 -2.52
CA TYR A 251 -4.70 -9.84 -1.41
C TYR A 251 -5.69 -9.33 -0.35
N VAL A 252 -6.80 -10.04 -0.24
CA VAL A 252 -7.78 -9.81 0.84
C VAL A 252 -7.49 -10.73 2.01
N ASP A 253 -7.01 -11.94 1.75
CA ASP A 253 -6.55 -12.93 2.73
C ASP A 253 -5.65 -13.93 1.99
N ASP A 254 -5.06 -14.88 2.71
CA ASP A 254 -4.18 -15.90 2.15
C ASP A 254 -4.95 -17.07 1.45
N ASP A 255 -6.28 -17.15 1.60
CA ASP A 255 -7.09 -18.32 1.22
C ASP A 255 -7.85 -18.18 -0.12
N HIS A 256 -8.16 -16.95 -0.58
CA HIS A 256 -9.06 -16.80 -1.73
C HIS A 256 -8.34 -16.70 -3.07
N ALA A 257 -7.51 -15.68 -3.25
CA ALA A 257 -6.82 -15.43 -4.52
C ALA A 257 -5.38 -14.96 -4.26
N LYS A 258 -4.55 -15.10 -5.28
CA LYS A 258 -3.13 -14.75 -5.23
C LYS A 258 -2.80 -13.80 -6.37
N PRO A 259 -3.15 -12.51 -6.24
CA PRO A 259 -3.04 -11.51 -7.31
C PRO A 259 -1.60 -10.97 -7.39
N VAL A 260 -0.65 -11.86 -7.63
CA VAL A 260 0.76 -11.53 -7.82
C VAL A 260 1.04 -11.42 -9.31
N ILE A 261 1.77 -10.38 -9.70
CA ILE A 261 2.38 -10.27 -11.03
C ILE A 261 3.90 -10.25 -10.90
N SER A 262 4.60 -10.64 -11.95
CA SER A 262 6.07 -10.70 -11.98
C SER A 262 6.63 -9.92 -13.15
N THR A 263 7.87 -9.47 -13.07
CA THR A 263 8.56 -8.78 -14.17
C THR A 263 10.02 -9.20 -14.23
N ARG A 264 10.55 -9.44 -15.44
CA ARG A 264 11.99 -9.68 -15.63
C ARG A 264 12.80 -8.39 -15.78
N ALA A 265 12.14 -7.26 -16.05
CA ALA A 265 12.82 -5.98 -16.09
C ALA A 265 13.20 -5.49 -14.68
N GLY A 266 12.60 -6.06 -13.63
CA GLY A 266 12.78 -5.65 -12.25
C GLY A 266 12.21 -4.27 -11.94
N ARG A 267 11.30 -3.75 -12.78
CA ARG A 267 10.84 -2.36 -12.75
C ARG A 267 9.33 -2.31 -12.64
N TRP A 268 8.85 -1.53 -11.69
CA TRP A 268 7.43 -1.36 -11.43
C TRP A 268 7.04 0.11 -11.55
N ALA A 269 5.77 0.35 -11.86
CA ALA A 269 5.17 1.65 -11.71
C ALA A 269 3.91 1.53 -10.85
N THR A 270 3.66 2.55 -10.04
CA THR A 270 2.59 2.56 -9.05
C THR A 270 1.84 3.88 -9.06
N TYR A 271 0.59 3.81 -8.66
CA TYR A 271 -0.32 4.95 -8.60
C TYR A 271 -1.17 4.88 -7.34
N TRP A 272 -1.13 5.97 -6.60
CA TRP A 272 -1.71 6.09 -5.27
C TRP A 272 -2.71 7.26 -5.31
N PRO A 273 -4.01 7.00 -5.56
CA PRO A 273 -5.05 8.00 -5.39
C PRO A 273 -5.15 8.45 -3.92
N GLU A 274 -6.00 9.44 -3.68
CA GLU A 274 -6.30 9.93 -2.33
C GLU A 274 -6.56 8.78 -1.33
N GLY A 275 -6.03 8.96 -0.12
CA GLY A 275 -6.12 8.00 0.97
C GLY A 275 -5.87 8.65 2.33
N ARG A 276 -6.26 7.93 3.37
CA ARG A 276 -6.20 8.34 4.78
C ARG A 276 -4.82 8.02 5.37
N ALA A 277 -4.03 9.03 5.72
CA ALA A 277 -2.64 8.84 6.14
C ALA A 277 -2.07 9.97 6.97
#